data_AF-A0A3B8VQU4-F1
#
_entry.id   AF-A0A3B8VQU4-F1
#
_cell.length_a   1.000
_cell.length_b   1.000
_cell.length_c   1.000
_cell.angle_alpha   90.00
_cell.angle_beta   90.00
_cell.angle_gamma   90.00
#
_symmetry.space_group_name_H-M   'P 1'
#
loop_
_entity.id
_entity.type
_entity.pdbx_description
1 polymer ?
#
loop_
_entity_poly.entity_id
_entity_poly.type
_entity_poly.pdbx_seq_one_letter_code
_entity_poly.pdbx_strand_id
1 'polypeptide(L)' 'VPTGGRSGLPVGTFYIGLAGPDNLDVAERIQTDAGDRDGNKRQAAQAVIDLLGKHLSGEA' A
#
# COMPACT_ATOMS: atom_id res chain seq x y z
N VAL A 1 24.57 -5.28 -8.29
CA VAL A 1 23.21 -4.68 -8.33
C VAL A 1 22.55 -4.88 -6.97
N PRO A 2 21.88 -3.89 -6.37
CA PRO A 2 21.31 -4.04 -5.03
C PRO A 2 19.98 -4.81 -5.13
N THR A 3 20.05 -6.11 -5.34
CA THR A 3 18.91 -7.04 -5.26
C THR A 3 18.73 -7.62 -3.85
N GLY A 4 19.40 -7.05 -2.84
CA GLY A 4 19.48 -7.57 -1.48
C GLY A 4 18.25 -7.28 -0.61
N GLY A 5 17.04 -7.52 -1.10
CA GLY A 5 15.83 -7.54 -0.26
C GLY A 5 15.70 -8.87 0.48
N ARG A 6 16.39 -9.03 1.61
CA ARG A 6 16.32 -10.24 2.46
C ARG A 6 15.14 -10.21 3.44
N SER A 7 13.93 -9.87 2.98
CA SER A 7 12.78 -9.78 3.87
C SER A 7 11.94 -11.07 3.93
N GLY A 8 12.19 -12.05 3.06
CA GLY A 8 11.30 -13.21 2.88
C GLY A 8 9.91 -12.87 2.34
N LEU A 9 9.62 -11.59 2.12
CA LEU A 9 8.35 -11.10 1.60
C LEU A 9 8.31 -11.23 0.08
N PRO A 10 7.18 -11.65 -0.50
CA PRO A 10 7.01 -11.68 -1.95
C PRO A 10 7.25 -10.30 -2.57
N VAL A 11 7.83 -10.29 -3.77
CA VAL A 11 7.88 -9.08 -4.59
C VAL A 11 6.46 -8.54 -4.74
N GLY A 12 6.29 -7.23 -4.57
CA GLY A 12 4.98 -6.59 -4.62
C GLY A 12 4.23 -6.54 -3.29
N THR A 13 4.82 -6.98 -2.17
CA THR A 13 4.30 -6.68 -0.84
C THR A 13 4.53 -5.20 -0.49
N PHE A 14 3.46 -4.49 -0.10
CA PHE A 14 3.52 -3.13 0.46
C PHE A 14 2.75 -3.08 1.77
N TYR A 15 3.20 -2.21 2.67
CA TYR A 15 2.43 -1.76 3.83
C TYR A 15 2.02 -0.33 3.55
N ILE A 16 0.73 -0.04 3.64
CA ILE A 16 0.15 1.28 3.39
C ILE A 16 -0.63 1.72 4.63
N GLY A 17 -0.81 3.02 4.80
CA GLY A 17 -1.60 3.52 5.90
C GLY A 17 -1.98 4.99 5.76
N LEU A 18 -2.94 5.41 6.57
CA LEU A 18 -3.38 6.79 6.72
C LEU A 18 -3.28 7.17 8.20
N ALA A 19 -2.68 8.33 8.44
CA ALA A 19 -2.65 8.95 9.75
C ALA A 19 -3.17 10.38 9.63
N GLY A 20 -3.96 10.83 10.61
CA GLY A 20 -4.56 12.15 10.58
C GLY A 20 -5.23 12.56 11.90
N PRO A 21 -6.00 13.65 11.87
CA PRO A 21 -6.81 14.11 13.01
C PRO A 21 -7.81 13.04 13.49
N ASP A 22 -8.47 13.32 14.61
CA ASP A 22 -9.58 12.50 15.13
C ASP A 22 -9.23 11.03 15.40
N ASN A 23 -7.96 10.77 15.74
CA ASN A 23 -7.40 9.43 15.94
C ASN A 23 -7.43 8.54 14.69
N LEU A 24 -7.40 9.13 13.49
CA LEU A 24 -7.17 8.37 12.27
C LEU A 24 -5.76 7.76 12.31
N ASP A 25 -5.70 6.42 12.44
CA ASP A 25 -4.49 5.62 12.35
C ASP A 25 -4.88 4.24 11.79
N VAL A 26 -4.75 4.08 10.48
CA VAL A 26 -5.10 2.86 9.74
C VAL A 26 -3.86 2.37 9.01
N ALA A 27 -3.57 1.08 9.11
CA ALA A 27 -2.48 0.44 8.38
C ALA A 27 -2.93 -0.91 7.82
N GLU A 28 -2.60 -1.16 6.56
CA GLU A 28 -2.95 -2.38 5.83
C GLU A 28 -1.74 -2.93 5.08
N ARG A 29 -1.68 -4.27 4.99
CA ARG A 29 -0.74 -4.94 4.10
C ARG A 29 -1.45 -5.28 2.80
N ILE A 30 -0.87 -4.88 1.68
CA ILE A 30 -1.35 -5.23 0.34
C ILE A 30 -0.31 -6.08 -0.40
N GLN A 31 -0.79 -6.89 -1.34
CA GLN A 31 0.03 -7.64 -2.28
C GLN A 31 -0.40 -7.25 -3.69
N THR A 32 0.54 -6.69 -4.44
CA THR A 32 0.35 -6.35 -5.86
C THR A 32 0.58 -7.57 -6.73
N ASP A 33 -0.08 -7.62 -7.89
CA ASP A 33 -0.04 -8.75 -8.82
C ASP A 33 0.52 -8.38 -10.21
N ALA A 34 0.99 -7.14 -10.39
CA ALA A 34 1.44 -6.63 -11.69
C ALA A 34 2.69 -7.34 -12.23
N GLY A 35 3.49 -7.98 -11.37
CA GLY A 35 4.65 -8.78 -11.78
C GLY A 35 5.86 -7.96 -12.24
N ASP A 36 5.76 -6.63 -12.25
CA ASP A 36 6.85 -5.72 -12.60
C ASP A 36 6.96 -4.53 -11.62
N ARG A 37 8.10 -3.84 -11.66
CA ARG A 37 8.41 -2.76 -10.72
C ARG A 37 7.46 -1.57 -10.82
N ASP A 38 7.11 -1.15 -12.02
CA ASP A 38 6.33 0.06 -12.23
C ASP A 38 4.83 -0.22 -12.04
N GLY A 39 4.37 -1.40 -12.43
CA GLY A 39 3.04 -1.90 -12.11
C GLY A 39 2.79 -2.01 -10.61
N ASN A 40 3.73 -2.59 -9.86
CA ASN A 40 3.65 -2.71 -8.39
C ASN A 40 3.52 -1.33 -7.72
N LYS A 41 4.30 -0.33 -8.18
CA LYS A 41 4.20 1.04 -7.65
C LYS A 41 2.86 1.69 -7.97
N ARG A 42 2.37 1.53 -9.20
CA ARG A 42 1.09 2.11 -9.63
C ARG A 42 -0.06 1.54 -8.80
N GLN A 43 -0.10 0.22 -8.61
CA GLN A 43 -1.12 -0.42 -7.79
C GLN A 43 -1.04 0.00 -6.31
N ALA A 44 0.17 0.06 -5.73
CA ALA A 44 0.33 0.53 -4.36
C ALA A 44 -0.14 1.98 -4.18
N ALA A 45 0.16 2.86 -5.14
CA ALA A 45 -0.32 4.24 -5.12
C ALA A 45 -1.85 4.31 -5.22
N GLN A 46 -2.45 3.52 -6.12
CA GLN A 46 -3.91 3.45 -6.25
C GLN A 46 -4.56 2.97 -4.95
N ALA A 47 -4.00 1.94 -4.30
CA ALA A 47 -4.53 1.43 -3.04
C ALA A 47 -4.55 2.46 -1.91
N VAL A 48 -3.54 3.35 -1.83
CA VAL A 48 -3.54 4.46 -0.86
C VAL A 48 -4.61 5.51 -1.19
N ILE A 49 -4.80 5.82 -2.47
CA ILE A 49 -5.85 6.74 -2.92
C ILE A 49 -7.23 6.17 -2.61
N ASP A 50 -7.44 4.88 -2.84
CA ASP A 50 -8.68 4.19 -2.52
C ASP A 50 -8.92 4.15 -1.01
N LEU A 51 -7.88 3.90 -0.21
CA LEU A 51 -7.95 3.96 1.26
C LEU A 51 -8.37 5.36 1.74
N LEU A 52 -7.82 6.42 1.13
CA LEU A 52 -8.23 7.79 1.43
C LEU A 52 -9.68 8.04 1.01
N GLY A 53 -10.07 7.56 -0.17
CA GLY A 53 -11.44 7.65 -0.67
C GLY A 53 -12.44 7.04 0.29
N LYS A 54 -12.17 5.82 0.78
CA LYS A 54 -13.00 5.13 1.79
C LYS A 54 -13.12 5.91 3.08
N HIS A 55 -12.01 6.48 3.57
CA HIS A 55 -12.05 7.28 4.78
C HIS A 55 -12.92 8.53 4.61
N LEU A 56 -12.79 9.22 3.47
CA LEU A 56 -13.58 10.41 3.16
C LEU A 56 -15.06 10.11 2.87
N SER A 57 -15.39 8.91 2.38
CA SER A 57 -16.77 8.45 2.18
C SER A 57 -17.42 7.89 3.46
N GLY A 58 -16.65 7.67 4.53
CA GLY A 58 -17.13 7.04 5.77
C GLY A 58 -17.25 5.51 5.68
N GLU A 59 -16.57 4.89 4.71
CA GLU A 59 -16.56 3.44 4.47
C GLU A 59 -15.34 2.74 5.10
N ALA A 60 -14.36 3.49 5.62
CA ALA A 60 -13.14 2.98 6.27
C ALA A 60 -13.32 2.80 7.78
#